data_AF-A0A2I0L815-F1
#
_entry.id   AF-A0A2I0L815-F1
#
_cell.length_a   1.000
_cell.length_b   1.000
_cell.length_c   1.000
_cell.angle_alpha   90.00
_cell.angle_beta   90.00
_cell.angle_gamma   90.00
#
_symmetry.space_group_name_H-M   'P 1'
#
loop_
_entity.id
_entity.type
_entity.pdbx_description
1 polymer ?
#
loop_
_entity_poly.entity_id
_entity_poly.type
_entity_poly.pdbx_seq_one_letter_code
_entity_poly.pdbx_strand_id
1 'polypeptide(L)'
;MALSLSPTSSSSSSSTSCPSVNHENPTRIYRVSPTCPGSGFCSRNLRVRASNVGKLTAISLQAEGATTHSSAAENVKTREKEASIPFTRPSKADSTLTIVVVGASGDLARNKIFPAFFALFYDDQLPEDFTIFGYGRSPMTDEELRITISKTLNCRVDKRENCHDKISQFLKRCFYHSGQYSSEEHFLELDNRIREKEGGKISNRLYYLAVPPTQFVDVVRCANRRASSDNGWTRVIVEKPFGRDSESSKKLTRDLKQYLNEDQIFRIDHHLGEELFENLLVLRFSNLVFEPLWSRDYIRNVQIIFSKDFGVEGRG
;
A
#
# COMPACT_ATOMS: atom_id res chain seq x y z
N MET A 1 -31.80 -18.67 48.34
CA MET A 1 -31.27 -17.49 49.08
C MET A 1 -31.30 -16.32 48.11
N ALA A 2 -32.44 -15.67 47.90
CA ALA A 2 -33.03 -14.62 48.75
C ALA A 2 -32.02 -13.51 49.07
N LEU A 3 -32.17 -12.33 48.45
CA LEU A 3 -32.57 -11.11 49.15
C LEU A 3 -32.80 -9.95 48.17
N SER A 4 -34.04 -9.47 48.19
CA SER A 4 -34.51 -8.20 47.66
C SER A 4 -34.07 -7.04 48.56
N LEU A 5 -33.66 -5.92 47.98
CA LEU A 5 -33.76 -4.60 48.62
C LEU A 5 -34.06 -3.53 47.56
N SER A 6 -35.25 -2.96 47.66
CA SER A 6 -35.66 -1.70 47.06
C SER A 6 -35.55 -0.58 48.11
N PRO A 7 -35.36 0.68 47.70
CA PRO A 7 -35.88 1.82 48.44
C PRO A 7 -36.76 2.75 47.57
N THR A 8 -37.77 3.33 48.22
CA THR A 8 -38.79 4.25 47.68
C THR A 8 -38.57 5.71 48.09
N SER A 9 -38.77 6.64 47.12
CA SER A 9 -39.24 8.06 47.18
C SER A 9 -38.39 9.11 47.95
N SER A 10 -38.28 10.40 47.58
CA SER A 10 -39.27 11.35 47.01
C SER A 10 -38.66 12.66 46.42
N SER A 11 -39.45 13.34 45.55
CA SER A 11 -39.52 14.80 45.18
C SER A 11 -38.32 15.50 44.50
N SER A 12 -38.43 16.42 43.52
CA SER A 12 -39.54 17.16 42.88
C SER A 12 -39.05 17.92 41.61
N SER A 13 -39.95 18.01 40.61
CA SER A 13 -40.14 19.08 39.59
C SER A 13 -38.97 19.61 38.73
N SER A 14 -39.05 19.39 37.41
CA SER A 14 -39.46 20.44 36.45
C SER A 14 -39.55 19.88 35.01
N SER A 15 -40.49 20.45 34.28
CA SER A 15 -41.00 20.11 32.96
C SER A 15 -40.02 20.31 31.81
N THR A 16 -39.96 19.37 30.85
CA THR A 16 -40.21 19.70 29.43
C THR A 16 -40.52 18.43 28.62
N SER A 17 -41.61 18.50 27.86
CA SER A 17 -42.10 17.52 26.91
C SER A 17 -41.20 17.38 25.67
N CYS A 18 -40.87 16.15 25.28
CA CYS A 18 -40.39 15.81 23.94
C CYS A 18 -41.13 14.55 23.44
N PRO A 19 -41.58 14.52 22.17
CA PRO A 19 -42.44 13.47 21.65
C PRO A 19 -41.66 12.18 21.35
N SER A 20 -42.35 11.06 21.52
CA SER A 20 -42.00 9.75 20.99
C SER A 20 -41.88 9.79 19.47
N VAL A 21 -40.67 9.55 18.94
CA VAL A 21 -40.44 9.30 17.52
C VAL A 21 -40.19 7.81 17.34
N ASN A 22 -41.08 7.18 16.58
CA ASN A 22 -41.01 5.78 16.19
C ASN A 22 -39.70 5.48 15.46
N HIS A 23 -39.12 4.33 15.82
CA HIS A 23 -38.05 3.66 15.09
C HIS A 23 -38.55 3.22 13.71
N GLU A 24 -38.13 3.92 12.65
CA GLU A 24 -37.96 3.35 11.33
C GLU A 24 -36.70 3.94 10.70
N ASN A 25 -35.66 3.11 10.57
CA ASN A 25 -34.43 3.44 9.86
C ASN A 25 -34.67 3.26 8.35
N PRO A 26 -34.60 4.30 7.51
CA PRO A 26 -34.57 4.09 6.07
C PRO A 26 -33.12 3.85 5.64
N THR A 27 -32.82 2.61 5.25
CA THR A 27 -31.65 2.27 4.44
C THR A 27 -31.62 3.21 3.23
N ARG A 28 -30.65 4.12 3.18
CA ARG A 28 -30.56 5.12 2.10
C ARG A 28 -30.00 4.46 0.84
N ILE A 29 -30.89 3.86 0.05
CA ILE A 29 -30.58 3.33 -1.29
C ILE A 29 -30.43 4.54 -2.23
N TYR A 30 -29.21 4.81 -2.68
CA TYR A 30 -28.99 5.75 -3.78
C TYR A 30 -29.40 5.06 -5.10
N ARG A 31 -30.65 5.26 -5.51
CA ARG A 31 -31.12 4.93 -6.85
C ARG A 31 -30.79 6.09 -7.79
N VAL A 32 -29.83 5.88 -8.70
CA VAL A 32 -29.68 6.76 -9.86
C VAL A 32 -30.65 6.26 -10.92
N SER A 33 -31.81 6.92 -11.04
CA SER A 33 -32.77 6.68 -12.12
C SER A 33 -32.36 7.50 -13.34
N PRO A 34 -32.24 6.92 -14.54
CA PRO A 34 -32.07 7.72 -15.75
C PRO A 34 -33.43 8.34 -16.12
N THR A 35 -33.56 9.64 -15.98
CA THR A 35 -34.64 10.41 -16.60
C THR A 35 -34.31 10.59 -18.08
N CYS A 36 -35.02 9.89 -18.96
CA CYS A 36 -35.07 10.22 -20.39
C CYS A 36 -36.29 11.11 -20.64
N PRO A 37 -36.11 12.38 -21.05
CA PRO A 37 -37.15 13.09 -21.77
C PRO A 37 -36.97 12.88 -23.27
N GLY A 38 -38.01 12.37 -23.93
CA GLY A 38 -38.35 12.69 -25.32
C GLY A 38 -37.39 12.26 -26.44
N SER A 39 -37.86 11.32 -27.26
CA SER A 39 -37.64 11.19 -28.71
C SER A 39 -36.59 12.12 -29.36
N GLY A 40 -35.49 11.53 -29.81
CA GLY A 40 -34.55 12.21 -30.70
C GLY A 40 -33.29 11.39 -30.96
N PHE A 41 -33.25 10.74 -32.12
CA PHE A 41 -32.04 10.15 -32.69
C PHE A 41 -30.90 11.20 -32.65
N CYS A 42 -29.80 10.90 -31.97
CA CYS A 42 -28.57 11.67 -32.11
C CYS A 42 -27.36 10.75 -32.00
N SER A 43 -27.00 10.13 -33.13
CA SER A 43 -25.70 9.50 -33.31
C SER A 43 -24.61 10.57 -33.26
N ARG A 44 -23.88 10.64 -32.15
CA ARG A 44 -22.55 11.27 -32.12
C ARG A 44 -21.51 10.17 -31.92
N ASN A 45 -20.80 9.90 -33.00
CA ASN A 45 -19.65 9.00 -33.05
C ASN A 45 -18.58 9.49 -32.07
N LEU A 46 -18.39 8.79 -30.94
CA LEU A 46 -17.20 8.93 -30.12
C LEU A 46 -16.11 8.04 -30.70
N ARG A 47 -15.25 8.63 -31.53
CA ARG A 47 -14.09 7.96 -32.13
C ARG A 47 -12.95 7.92 -31.12
N VAL A 48 -12.83 6.83 -30.38
CA VAL A 48 -11.64 6.56 -29.56
C VAL A 48 -10.56 5.96 -30.46
N ARG A 49 -9.48 6.71 -30.71
CA ARG A 49 -8.26 6.17 -31.34
C ARG A 49 -7.50 5.37 -30.28
N ALA A 50 -7.51 4.05 -30.42
CA ALA A 50 -6.57 3.18 -29.73
C ALA A 50 -5.21 3.28 -30.41
N SER A 51 -4.23 3.86 -29.72
CA SER A 51 -2.83 3.81 -30.11
C SER A 51 -2.19 2.55 -29.53
N ASN A 52 -1.86 1.63 -30.42
CA ASN A 52 -0.89 0.52 -30.30
C ASN A 52 -0.82 -0.23 -28.96
N VAL A 53 -1.60 -1.32 -28.88
CA VAL A 53 -1.21 -2.49 -28.07
C VAL A 53 -0.74 -3.56 -29.05
N GLY A 54 0.49 -4.03 -28.83
CA GLY A 54 1.17 -5.01 -29.65
C GLY A 54 0.48 -6.38 -29.66
N LYS A 55 0.82 -7.13 -30.72
CA LYS A 55 0.32 -8.46 -31.09
C LYS A 55 0.23 -9.44 -29.91
N LEU A 56 -0.96 -9.97 -29.70
CA LEU A 56 -1.17 -11.25 -29.02
C LEU A 56 -0.89 -12.37 -30.04
N THR A 57 0.14 -13.17 -29.81
CA THR A 57 0.44 -14.35 -30.60
C THR A 57 -0.49 -15.48 -30.17
N ALA A 58 -1.32 -15.97 -31.09
CA ALA A 58 -2.16 -17.14 -30.89
C ALA A 58 -1.29 -18.41 -30.88
N ILE A 59 -1.42 -19.23 -29.83
CA ILE A 59 -0.88 -20.60 -29.80
C ILE A 59 -1.97 -21.51 -30.37
N SER A 60 -1.77 -21.98 -31.60
CA SER A 60 -2.63 -22.99 -32.22
C SER A 60 -2.12 -24.38 -31.82
N LEU A 61 -2.96 -25.14 -31.11
CA LEU A 61 -2.83 -26.58 -30.97
C LEU A 61 -3.49 -27.22 -32.20
N GLN A 62 -2.73 -27.93 -33.02
CA GLN A 62 -3.27 -28.85 -34.02
C GLN A 62 -2.71 -30.25 -33.83
N ALA A 63 -3.64 -31.19 -33.94
CA ALA A 63 -3.52 -32.62 -33.76
C ALA A 63 -2.71 -33.30 -34.90
N GLU A 64 -2.18 -34.48 -34.59
CA GLU A 64 -1.43 -35.34 -35.51
C GLU A 64 -2.30 -35.93 -36.63
N GLY A 65 -1.70 -36.08 -37.83
CA GLY A 65 -2.29 -36.79 -38.97
C GLY A 65 -1.45 -36.75 -40.26
N ALA A 66 -0.56 -37.73 -40.39
CA ALA A 66 -0.05 -38.45 -41.57
C ALA A 66 0.15 -37.81 -42.98
N THR A 67 1.26 -38.26 -43.60
CA THR A 67 1.57 -38.54 -45.04
C THR A 67 2.22 -37.51 -45.99
N THR A 68 3.52 -37.80 -46.28
CA THR A 68 4.24 -37.93 -47.58
C THR A 68 4.67 -36.74 -48.47
N HIS A 69 6.00 -36.72 -48.68
CA HIS A 69 6.83 -36.38 -49.87
C HIS A 69 6.98 -34.94 -50.43
N SER A 70 8.24 -34.47 -50.35
CA SER A 70 9.10 -34.01 -51.48
C SER A 70 9.69 -32.59 -51.38
N SER A 71 11.03 -32.57 -51.36
CA SER A 71 12.00 -31.59 -51.88
C SER A 71 11.52 -30.20 -52.33
N ALA A 72 12.12 -29.15 -51.77
CA ALA A 72 13.12 -28.31 -52.46
C ALA A 72 13.46 -27.09 -51.58
N ALA A 73 14.76 -26.80 -51.52
CA ALA A 73 15.33 -25.68 -50.81
C ALA A 73 15.03 -24.35 -51.51
N GLU A 74 14.70 -23.30 -50.75
CA GLU A 74 15.22 -21.97 -51.08
C GLU A 74 15.30 -21.03 -49.87
N ASN A 75 16.48 -20.43 -49.77
CA ASN A 75 16.99 -19.45 -48.82
C ASN A 75 16.07 -18.24 -48.61
N VAL A 76 15.75 -17.91 -47.35
CA VAL A 76 15.57 -16.51 -46.93
C VAL A 76 16.25 -16.30 -45.58
N LYS A 77 17.32 -15.49 -45.60
CA LYS A 77 17.97 -14.91 -44.42
C LYS A 77 17.03 -13.87 -43.81
N THR A 78 16.64 -14.06 -42.55
CA THR A 78 16.32 -12.92 -41.69
C THR A 78 16.80 -13.20 -40.28
N ARG A 79 17.43 -12.16 -39.73
CA ARG A 79 18.30 -12.14 -38.58
C ARG A 79 17.52 -11.47 -37.46
N GLU A 80 17.00 -12.23 -36.50
CA GLU A 80 16.47 -11.68 -35.25
C GLU A 80 16.88 -12.60 -34.10
N LYS A 81 17.88 -12.13 -33.34
CA LYS A 81 18.18 -12.66 -32.01
C LYS A 81 17.05 -12.23 -31.10
N GLU A 82 16.16 -13.15 -30.74
CA GLU A 82 15.26 -12.96 -29.61
C GLU A 82 16.11 -12.85 -28.34
N ALA A 83 16.28 -11.63 -27.86
CA ALA A 83 16.76 -11.36 -26.53
C ALA A 83 15.65 -11.76 -25.55
N SER A 84 15.70 -13.00 -25.08
CA SER A 84 15.01 -13.39 -23.85
C SER A 84 15.43 -12.42 -22.76
N ILE A 85 14.51 -11.60 -22.23
CA ILE A 85 14.73 -10.83 -21.01
C ILE A 85 14.79 -11.87 -19.90
N PRO A 86 15.97 -12.22 -19.37
CA PRO A 86 16.00 -13.12 -18.25
C PRO A 86 15.55 -12.29 -17.05
N PHE A 87 14.51 -12.74 -16.33
CA PHE A 87 14.28 -12.33 -14.95
C PHE A 87 15.43 -12.92 -14.12
N THR A 88 16.60 -12.33 -14.32
CA THR A 88 17.79 -12.59 -13.56
C THR A 88 17.52 -11.90 -12.25
N ARG A 89 17.41 -12.65 -11.15
CA ARG A 89 17.62 -12.06 -9.82
C ARG A 89 18.87 -11.20 -9.96
N PRO A 90 18.82 -9.89 -9.70
CA PRO A 90 20.01 -9.07 -9.82
C PRO A 90 21.09 -9.80 -9.02
N SER A 91 22.19 -10.12 -9.70
CA SER A 91 23.39 -10.64 -9.06
C SER A 91 23.58 -9.86 -7.77
N LYS A 92 23.85 -10.57 -6.67
CA LYS A 92 24.03 -10.08 -5.29
C LYS A 92 25.09 -8.96 -5.26
N ALA A 93 24.75 -7.81 -5.81
CA ALA A 93 25.48 -6.58 -5.68
C ALA A 93 25.39 -6.26 -4.19
N ASP A 94 26.50 -5.87 -3.60
CA ASP A 94 26.63 -5.55 -2.19
C ASP A 94 25.83 -4.26 -1.92
N SER A 95 24.50 -4.40 -1.93
CA SER A 95 23.53 -3.33 -1.78
C SER A 95 22.83 -3.51 -0.45
N THR A 96 22.71 -2.44 0.29
CA THR A 96 22.03 -2.39 1.58
C THR A 96 20.69 -1.68 1.45
N LEU A 97 19.71 -2.07 2.25
CA LEU A 97 18.40 -1.42 2.32
C LEU A 97 18.25 -0.67 3.65
N THR A 98 18.20 0.66 3.59
CA THR A 98 17.84 1.50 4.72
C THR A 98 16.35 1.84 4.66
N ILE A 99 15.61 1.48 5.70
CA ILE A 99 14.19 1.82 5.85
C ILE A 99 14.06 2.89 6.93
N VAL A 100 13.50 4.05 6.59
CA VAL A 100 13.25 5.14 7.53
C VAL A 100 11.76 5.24 7.81
N VAL A 101 11.35 4.90 9.03
CA VAL A 101 9.95 5.04 9.50
C VAL A 101 9.80 6.41 10.14
N VAL A 102 9.28 7.37 9.39
CA VAL A 102 9.00 8.72 9.85
C VAL A 102 7.69 8.70 10.65
N GLY A 103 7.70 9.25 11.87
CA GLY A 103 6.60 9.10 12.81
C GLY A 103 6.67 7.79 13.61
N ALA A 104 7.87 7.24 13.83
CA ALA A 104 8.05 5.95 14.51
C ALA A 104 7.47 5.86 15.92
N SER A 105 7.24 6.99 16.59
CA SER A 105 6.58 7.03 17.91
C SER A 105 5.06 6.89 17.86
N GLY A 106 4.44 6.99 16.67
CA GLY A 106 2.99 6.92 16.50
C GLY A 106 2.41 5.51 16.51
N ASP A 107 1.09 5.42 16.70
CA ASP A 107 0.37 4.15 16.83
C ASP A 107 0.41 3.30 15.57
N LEU A 108 0.32 3.92 14.38
CA LEU A 108 0.41 3.21 13.11
C LEU A 108 1.77 2.50 12.97
N ALA A 109 2.85 3.19 13.35
CA ALA A 109 4.19 2.63 13.28
C ALA A 109 4.33 1.41 14.18
N ARG A 110 3.96 1.55 15.46
CA ARG A 110 4.10 0.50 16.48
C ARG A 110 3.23 -0.72 16.21
N ASN A 111 1.98 -0.50 15.78
CA ASN A 111 0.99 -1.57 15.69
C ASN A 111 0.89 -2.22 14.30
N LYS A 112 1.39 -1.56 13.24
CA LYS A 112 1.27 -2.07 11.86
C LYS A 112 2.60 -2.12 11.14
N ILE A 113 3.35 -1.02 11.10
CA ILE A 113 4.55 -0.91 10.24
C ILE A 113 5.70 -1.78 10.74
N PHE A 114 6.11 -1.63 12.02
CA PHE A 114 7.19 -2.47 12.58
C PHE A 114 6.82 -3.95 12.60
N PRO A 115 5.60 -4.36 13.00
CA PRO A 115 5.16 -5.75 12.87
C PRO A 115 5.18 -6.27 11.43
N ALA A 116 4.81 -5.46 10.43
CA ALA A 116 4.84 -5.85 9.03
C ALA A 116 6.28 -6.08 8.53
N PHE A 117 7.23 -5.18 8.85
CA PHE A 117 8.64 -5.39 8.53
C PHE A 117 9.23 -6.59 9.26
N PHE A 118 8.83 -6.85 10.50
CA PHE A 118 9.23 -8.05 11.21
C PHE A 118 8.68 -9.31 10.54
N ALA A 119 7.43 -9.31 10.07
CA ALA A 119 6.87 -10.43 9.33
C ALA A 119 7.64 -10.70 8.02
N LEU A 120 8.01 -9.66 7.27
CA LEU A 120 8.86 -9.79 6.08
C LEU A 120 10.26 -10.32 6.42
N PHE A 121 10.87 -9.85 7.51
CA PHE A 121 12.14 -10.38 8.00
C PHE A 121 12.03 -11.86 8.40
N TYR A 122 10.94 -12.23 9.08
CA TYR A 122 10.69 -13.57 9.56
C TYR A 122 10.50 -14.58 8.42
N ASP A 123 9.93 -14.13 7.30
CA ASP A 123 9.75 -14.90 6.07
C ASP A 123 10.94 -14.81 5.10
N ASP A 124 12.06 -14.23 5.55
CA ASP A 124 13.27 -14.02 4.76
C ASP A 124 13.00 -13.28 3.42
N GLN A 125 12.02 -12.37 3.42
CA GLN A 125 11.63 -11.51 2.29
C GLN A 125 12.33 -10.15 2.28
N LEU A 126 13.05 -9.81 3.35
CA LEU A 126 13.94 -8.65 3.36
C LEU A 126 15.33 -9.05 2.85
N PRO A 127 16.08 -8.13 2.21
CA PRO A 127 17.49 -8.34 1.88
C PRO A 127 18.30 -8.74 3.12
N GLU A 128 19.39 -9.48 2.92
CA GLU A 128 20.27 -9.88 4.04
C GLU A 128 20.86 -8.68 4.80
N ASP A 129 21.23 -7.63 4.05
CA ASP A 129 21.77 -6.36 4.56
C ASP A 129 20.68 -5.29 4.54
N PHE A 130 20.05 -5.07 5.70
CA PHE A 130 19.08 -4.02 5.88
C PHE A 130 19.20 -3.40 7.27
N THR A 131 18.80 -2.12 7.36
CA THR A 131 18.75 -1.36 8.59
C THR A 131 17.44 -0.57 8.67
N ILE A 132 16.86 -0.45 9.86
CA ILE A 132 15.64 0.33 10.09
C ILE A 132 15.93 1.50 11.02
N PHE A 133 15.60 2.71 10.60
CA PHE A 133 15.66 3.93 11.40
C PHE A 133 14.24 4.43 11.70
N GLY A 134 13.88 4.50 12.98
CA GLY A 134 12.77 5.31 13.42
C GLY A 134 13.15 6.79 13.45
N TYR A 135 12.29 7.65 12.93
CA TYR A 135 12.47 9.10 12.99
C TYR A 135 11.23 9.77 13.60
N GLY A 136 11.42 10.71 14.51
CA GLY A 136 10.31 11.41 15.15
C GLY A 136 10.74 12.58 16.03
N ARG A 137 9.78 13.41 16.44
CA ARG A 137 10.06 14.60 17.27
C ARG A 137 10.39 14.27 18.73
N SER A 138 9.84 13.17 19.23
CA SER A 138 10.03 12.76 20.62
C SER A 138 11.48 12.34 20.84
N PRO A 139 12.18 12.86 21.86
CA PRO A 139 13.49 12.32 22.23
C PRO A 139 13.29 10.88 22.70
N MET A 140 14.00 9.96 22.05
CA MET A 140 13.96 8.54 22.35
C MET A 140 15.31 7.93 21.98
N THR A 141 15.78 6.95 22.76
CA THR A 141 17.00 6.20 22.47
C THR A 141 16.72 4.99 21.58
N ASP A 142 17.76 4.44 20.96
CA ASP A 142 17.65 3.19 20.20
C ASP A 142 17.04 2.05 21.06
N GLU A 143 17.39 2.00 22.36
CA GLU A 143 16.91 0.97 23.27
C GLU A 143 15.43 1.15 23.65
N GLU A 144 15.00 2.38 23.90
CA GLU A 144 13.59 2.68 24.16
C GLU A 144 12.70 2.35 22.94
N LEU A 145 13.19 2.60 21.72
CA LEU A 145 12.49 2.18 20.51
C LEU A 145 12.34 0.65 20.49
N ARG A 146 13.44 -0.09 20.73
CA ARG A 146 13.44 -1.57 20.73
C ARG A 146 12.48 -2.14 21.76
N ILE A 147 12.47 -1.60 22.98
CA ILE A 147 11.53 -2.00 24.05
C ILE A 147 10.09 -1.72 23.65
N THR A 148 9.85 -0.61 22.95
CA THR A 148 8.50 -0.22 22.52
C THR A 148 7.97 -1.15 21.43
N ILE A 149 8.78 -1.42 20.41
CA ILE A 149 8.36 -2.26 19.28
C ILE A 149 8.34 -3.74 19.66
N SER A 150 9.22 -4.22 20.54
CA SER A 150 9.25 -5.64 20.94
C SER A 150 7.93 -6.13 21.54
N LYS A 151 7.17 -5.25 22.18
CA LYS A 151 5.85 -5.53 22.75
C LYS A 151 4.78 -5.84 21.70
N THR A 152 4.96 -5.38 20.45
CA THR A 152 4.00 -5.58 19.36
C THR A 152 4.45 -6.63 18.34
N LEU A 153 5.71 -7.07 18.40
CA LEU A 153 6.23 -8.11 17.52
C LEU A 153 5.74 -9.49 17.96
N ASN A 154 5.04 -10.17 17.05
CA ASN A 154 4.55 -11.52 17.26
C ASN A 154 5.10 -12.44 16.18
N CYS A 155 5.55 -13.63 16.56
CA CYS A 155 5.92 -14.67 15.61
C CYS A 155 4.69 -15.44 15.14
N ARG A 156 4.75 -15.98 13.93
CA ARG A 156 3.72 -16.87 13.42
C ARG A 156 3.63 -18.14 14.27
N VAL A 157 2.43 -18.67 14.39
CA VAL A 157 2.11 -19.83 15.24
C VAL A 157 2.90 -21.07 14.81
N ASP A 158 3.13 -21.24 13.50
CA ASP A 158 3.67 -22.48 12.93
C ASP A 158 5.20 -22.63 13.02
N LYS A 159 5.93 -21.57 13.41
CA LYS A 159 7.42 -21.54 13.40
C LYS A 159 8.00 -21.00 14.72
N ARG A 160 7.31 -21.22 15.85
CA ARG A 160 7.66 -20.60 17.15
C ARG A 160 9.03 -20.95 17.71
N GLU A 161 9.64 -22.07 17.29
CA GLU A 161 10.83 -22.64 17.94
C GLU A 161 12.05 -21.70 17.97
N ASN A 162 12.16 -20.70 17.08
CA ASN A 162 13.27 -19.73 17.06
C ASN A 162 12.79 -18.25 17.16
N CYS A 163 11.61 -18.03 17.73
CA CYS A 163 10.97 -16.71 17.74
C CYS A 163 11.81 -15.62 18.44
N HIS A 164 12.30 -15.91 19.65
CA HIS A 164 13.03 -14.95 20.46
C HIS A 164 14.33 -14.48 19.78
N ASP A 165 15.03 -15.40 19.12
CA ASP A 165 16.28 -15.10 18.41
C ASP A 165 16.03 -14.25 17.17
N LYS A 166 14.99 -14.56 16.38
CA LYS A 166 14.58 -13.75 15.23
C LYS A 166 14.18 -12.34 15.66
N ILE A 167 13.39 -12.20 16.73
CA ILE A 167 13.05 -10.88 17.31
C ILE A 167 14.33 -10.13 17.69
N SER A 168 15.22 -10.77 18.46
CA SER A 168 16.48 -10.15 18.90
C SER A 168 17.37 -9.72 17.73
N GLN A 169 17.46 -10.52 16.68
CA GLN A 169 18.21 -10.20 15.46
C GLN A 169 17.59 -9.02 14.69
N PHE A 170 16.26 -8.95 14.62
CA PHE A 170 15.55 -7.84 14.00
C PHE A 170 15.78 -6.54 14.78
N LEU A 171 15.60 -6.57 16.11
CA LEU A 171 15.75 -5.39 16.97
C LEU A 171 17.16 -4.79 16.94
N LYS A 172 18.20 -5.63 16.78
CA LYS A 172 19.60 -5.17 16.60
C LYS A 172 19.80 -4.29 15.36
N ARG A 173 18.92 -4.41 14.36
CA ARG A 173 18.92 -3.60 13.13
C ARG A 173 18.03 -2.37 13.22
N CYS A 174 17.35 -2.16 14.34
CA CYS A 174 16.49 -1.00 14.60
C CYS A 174 17.27 0.07 15.39
N PHE A 175 17.25 1.28 14.86
CA PHE A 175 17.84 2.49 15.44
C PHE A 175 16.79 3.61 15.46
N TYR A 176 17.00 4.64 16.26
CA TYR A 176 16.12 5.79 16.35
C TYR A 176 16.90 7.10 16.30
N HIS A 177 16.39 8.09 15.58
CA HIS A 177 16.93 9.44 15.58
C HIS A 177 15.81 10.46 15.80
N SER A 178 15.99 11.35 16.78
CA SER A 178 15.04 12.41 17.08
C SER A 178 15.32 13.65 16.25
N GLY A 179 14.29 14.24 15.64
CA GLY A 179 14.44 15.47 14.87
C GLY A 179 13.11 16.08 14.44
N GLN A 180 13.17 17.31 13.95
CA GLN A 180 12.02 18.04 13.40
C GLN A 180 11.77 17.66 11.93
N TYR A 181 10.51 17.54 11.54
CA TYR A 181 10.14 17.14 10.17
C TYR A 181 10.48 18.17 9.09
N SER A 182 10.62 19.44 9.47
CA SER A 182 10.85 20.56 8.55
C SER A 182 12.28 21.10 8.54
N SER A 183 13.19 20.56 9.36
CA SER A 183 14.58 21.01 9.47
C SER A 183 15.49 20.17 8.59
N GLU A 184 16.21 20.82 7.68
CA GLU A 184 17.21 20.17 6.85
C GLU A 184 18.42 19.70 7.67
N GLU A 185 18.77 20.41 8.74
CA GLU A 185 19.87 20.08 9.65
C GLU A 185 19.64 18.74 10.33
N HIS A 186 18.45 18.50 10.88
CA HIS A 186 18.14 17.20 11.50
C HIS A 186 18.10 16.05 10.47
N PHE A 187 17.71 16.32 9.22
CA PHE A 187 17.79 15.30 8.16
C PHE A 187 19.23 15.04 7.71
N LEU A 188 20.12 16.04 7.80
CA LEU A 188 21.55 15.84 7.57
C LEU A 188 22.18 14.99 8.68
N GLU A 189 21.80 15.23 9.94
CA GLU A 189 22.21 14.38 11.07
C GLU A 189 21.73 12.93 10.91
N LEU A 190 20.48 12.75 10.46
CA LEU A 190 19.94 11.44 10.09
C LEU A 190 20.75 10.78 8.98
N ASP A 191 21.06 11.50 7.89
CA ASP A 191 21.84 10.99 6.77
C ASP A 191 23.23 10.52 7.22
N ASN A 192 23.91 11.27 8.08
CA ASN A 192 25.21 10.89 8.62
C ASN A 192 25.12 9.54 9.38
N ARG A 193 24.11 9.37 10.26
CA ARG A 193 23.89 8.10 10.96
C ARG A 193 23.53 6.94 10.04
N ILE A 194 22.79 7.23 8.97
CA ILE A 194 22.45 6.24 7.95
C ILE A 194 23.73 5.79 7.22
N ARG A 195 24.56 6.74 6.76
CA ARG A 195 25.82 6.47 6.03
C ARG A 195 26.80 5.64 6.86
N GLU A 196 26.87 5.88 8.17
CA GLU A 196 27.67 5.05 9.09
C GLU A 196 27.26 3.57 9.06
N LYS A 197 25.97 3.27 8.86
CA LYS A 197 25.47 1.90 8.76
C LYS A 197 25.58 1.31 7.35
N GLU A 198 25.48 2.16 6.33
CA GLU A 198 25.57 1.74 4.94
C GLU A 198 27.01 1.35 4.52
N GLY A 199 28.03 1.87 5.20
CA GLY A 199 29.41 1.41 5.06
C GLY A 199 29.99 1.57 3.64
N GLY A 200 29.48 2.52 2.85
CA GLY A 200 29.93 2.79 1.48
C GLY A 200 29.36 1.84 0.41
N LYS A 201 28.43 0.95 0.77
CA LYS A 201 27.74 0.06 -0.16
C LYS A 201 26.76 0.83 -1.06
N ILE A 202 26.21 0.16 -2.07
CA ILE A 202 25.08 0.71 -2.83
C ILE A 202 23.88 0.78 -1.90
N SER A 203 23.40 1.98 -1.58
CA SER A 203 22.35 2.16 -0.59
C SER A 203 20.99 2.43 -1.22
N ASN A 204 20.03 1.57 -0.92
CA ASN A 204 18.65 1.79 -1.29
C ASN A 204 17.90 2.31 -0.07
N ARG A 205 17.18 3.44 -0.22
CA ARG A 205 16.52 4.12 0.90
C ARG A 205 15.01 4.17 0.72
N LEU A 206 14.28 3.64 1.69
CA LEU A 206 12.82 3.61 1.70
C LEU A 206 12.29 4.44 2.87
N TYR A 207 11.61 5.54 2.59
CA TYR A 207 10.96 6.38 3.60
C TYR A 207 9.50 5.99 3.75
N TYR A 208 9.07 5.52 4.91
CA TYR A 208 7.67 5.29 5.25
C TYR A 208 7.13 6.47 6.06
N LEU A 209 6.15 7.20 5.50
CA LEU A 209 5.56 8.38 6.14
C LEU A 209 4.36 8.01 7.01
N ALA A 210 4.61 7.66 8.27
CA ALA A 210 3.60 7.43 9.29
C ALA A 210 3.27 8.72 10.07
N VAL A 211 3.09 9.83 9.35
CA VAL A 211 2.84 11.17 9.90
C VAL A 211 1.55 11.77 9.32
N PRO A 212 0.98 12.81 9.95
CA PRO A 212 -0.16 13.52 9.38
C PRO A 212 0.15 14.13 7.99
N PRO A 213 -0.84 14.25 7.10
CA PRO A 213 -0.63 14.75 5.73
C PRO A 213 0.00 16.14 5.64
N THR A 214 -0.17 16.97 6.66
CA THR A 214 0.44 18.31 6.73
C THR A 214 1.96 18.26 6.69
N GLN A 215 2.56 17.15 7.15
CA GLN A 215 4.01 16.99 7.24
C GLN A 215 4.63 16.30 6.02
N PHE A 216 3.83 15.75 5.10
CA PHE A 216 4.36 14.95 3.98
C PHE A 216 5.34 15.74 3.11
N VAL A 217 4.96 16.96 2.71
CA VAL A 217 5.78 17.78 1.81
C VAL A 217 7.08 18.20 2.48
N ASP A 218 7.03 18.61 3.76
CA ASP A 218 8.23 19.02 4.51
C ASP A 218 9.21 17.86 4.66
N VAL A 219 8.72 16.68 5.05
CA VAL A 219 9.55 15.48 5.19
C VAL A 219 10.18 15.10 3.86
N VAL A 220 9.39 15.06 2.78
CA VAL A 220 9.88 14.69 1.46
C VAL A 220 10.91 15.70 0.95
N ARG A 221 10.69 17.00 1.14
CA ARG A 221 11.65 18.05 0.79
C ARG A 221 12.97 17.84 1.53
N CYS A 222 12.94 17.69 2.84
CA CYS A 222 14.15 17.55 3.66
C CYS A 222 14.88 16.24 3.36
N ALA A 223 14.14 15.13 3.24
CA ALA A 223 14.71 13.83 2.88
C ALA A 223 15.36 13.86 1.50
N ASN A 224 14.69 14.41 0.49
CA ASN A 224 15.25 14.50 -0.87
C ASN A 224 16.53 15.35 -0.92
N ARG A 225 16.55 16.49 -0.21
CA ARG A 225 17.69 17.42 -0.23
C ARG A 225 18.91 16.95 0.56
N ARG A 226 18.71 16.25 1.67
CA ARG A 226 19.79 15.97 2.64
C ARG A 226 20.04 14.48 2.90
N ALA A 227 19.05 13.63 2.66
CA ALA A 227 19.10 12.23 3.03
C ALA A 227 18.68 11.28 1.89
N SER A 228 18.67 11.73 0.64
CA SER A 228 18.51 10.82 -0.50
C SER A 228 19.75 9.92 -0.62
N SER A 229 19.57 8.72 -1.13
CA SER A 229 20.70 7.91 -1.58
C SER A 229 21.42 8.61 -2.74
N ASP A 230 22.75 8.53 -2.72
CA ASP A 230 23.65 9.06 -3.74
C ASP A 230 23.92 8.03 -4.86
N ASN A 231 23.89 6.73 -4.54
CA ASN A 231 24.34 5.65 -5.42
C ASN A 231 23.31 4.53 -5.66
N GLY A 232 22.16 4.59 -4.99
CA GLY A 232 21.02 3.68 -5.18
C GLY A 232 19.71 4.46 -5.34
N TRP A 233 18.57 3.78 -5.14
CA TRP A 233 17.27 4.44 -5.26
C TRP A 233 16.77 4.99 -3.93
N THR A 234 15.98 6.06 -4.01
CA THR A 234 15.18 6.58 -2.89
C THR A 234 13.71 6.47 -3.24
N ARG A 235 12.90 5.83 -2.38
CA ARG A 235 11.45 5.67 -2.55
C ARG A 235 10.72 6.12 -1.30
N VAL A 236 9.50 6.62 -1.46
CA VAL A 236 8.68 7.15 -0.38
C VAL A 236 7.31 6.50 -0.40
N ILE A 237 6.93 5.92 0.72
CA ILE A 237 5.61 5.38 0.99
C ILE A 237 4.78 6.43 1.73
N VAL A 238 3.61 6.75 1.19
CA VAL A 238 2.71 7.78 1.70
C VAL A 238 1.36 7.17 2.06
N GLU A 239 0.86 7.48 3.25
CA GLU A 239 -0.43 7.02 3.75
C GLU A 239 -1.58 7.97 3.39
N LYS A 240 -2.80 7.42 3.41
CA LYS A 240 -4.03 8.21 3.29
C LYS A 240 -4.20 9.14 4.52
N PRO A 241 -4.88 10.29 4.39
CA PRO A 241 -5.62 10.77 3.22
C PRO A 241 -4.78 11.55 2.20
N PHE A 242 -5.06 11.31 0.91
CA PHE A 242 -4.40 11.98 -0.23
C PHE A 242 -5.13 13.25 -0.66
N GLY A 243 -5.42 14.14 0.30
CA GLY A 243 -6.34 15.26 0.12
C GLY A 243 -7.77 14.93 0.55
N ARG A 244 -8.64 15.95 0.56
CA ARG A 244 -10.07 15.83 0.93
C ARG A 244 -11.00 15.97 -0.27
N ASP A 245 -10.47 16.45 -1.39
CA ASP A 245 -11.17 16.71 -2.64
C ASP A 245 -10.17 16.64 -3.83
N SER A 246 -10.69 16.76 -5.05
CA SER A 246 -9.86 16.72 -6.27
C SER A 246 -8.79 17.82 -6.30
N GLU A 247 -9.06 19.02 -5.80
CA GLU A 247 -8.12 20.14 -5.87
C GLU A 247 -6.96 19.97 -4.89
N SER A 248 -7.27 19.64 -3.64
CA SER A 248 -6.30 19.35 -2.58
C SER A 248 -5.45 18.11 -2.91
N SER A 249 -6.04 17.08 -3.52
CA SER A 249 -5.30 15.90 -3.98
C SER A 249 -4.33 16.23 -5.12
N LYS A 250 -4.77 17.02 -6.11
CA LYS A 250 -3.90 17.53 -7.18
C LYS A 250 -2.78 18.41 -6.63
N LYS A 251 -3.08 19.24 -5.63
CA LYS A 251 -2.08 20.08 -4.96
C LYS A 251 -1.03 19.22 -4.27
N LEU A 252 -1.43 18.25 -3.44
CA LEU A 252 -0.51 17.34 -2.78
C LEU A 252 0.39 16.61 -3.78
N THR A 253 -0.20 16.11 -4.87
CA THR A 253 0.55 15.43 -5.92
C THR A 253 1.56 16.36 -6.59
N ARG A 254 1.17 17.60 -6.90
CA ARG A 254 2.07 18.61 -7.46
C ARG A 254 3.22 18.93 -6.52
N ASP A 255 2.94 19.10 -5.23
CA ASP A 255 3.94 19.45 -4.22
C ASP A 255 4.96 18.31 -4.02
N LEU A 256 4.51 17.04 -4.01
CA LEU A 256 5.40 15.87 -3.93
C LEU A 256 6.26 15.71 -5.19
N LYS A 257 5.69 15.96 -6.37
CA LYS A 257 6.40 15.88 -7.66
C LYS A 257 7.52 16.90 -7.86
N GLN A 258 7.58 17.93 -7.01
CA GLN A 258 8.71 18.87 -7.02
C GLN A 258 10.01 18.20 -6.58
N TYR A 259 9.93 17.12 -5.80
CA TYR A 259 11.07 16.47 -5.17
C TYR A 259 11.23 15.00 -5.60
N LEU A 260 10.16 14.35 -6.03
CA LEU A 260 10.15 12.92 -6.35
C LEU A 260 9.55 12.68 -7.73
N ASN A 261 10.13 11.71 -8.46
CA ASN A 261 9.52 11.14 -9.64
C ASN A 261 8.36 10.19 -9.26
N GLU A 262 7.44 9.93 -10.19
CA GLU A 262 6.25 9.11 -9.89
C GLU A 262 6.60 7.67 -9.48
N ASP A 263 7.64 7.09 -10.06
CA ASP A 263 8.16 5.75 -9.75
C ASP A 263 8.81 5.66 -8.35
N GLN A 264 9.06 6.81 -7.71
CA GLN A 264 9.54 6.89 -6.34
C GLN A 264 8.40 7.01 -5.31
N ILE A 265 7.16 7.27 -5.73
CA ILE A 265 6.03 7.55 -4.84
C ILE A 265 5.10 6.34 -4.75
N PHE A 266 5.01 5.75 -3.57
CA PHE A 266 4.15 4.61 -3.28
C PHE A 266 3.00 5.06 -2.37
N ARG A 267 1.79 5.17 -2.93
CA ARG A 267 0.60 5.58 -2.18
C ARG A 267 -0.10 4.33 -1.65
N ILE A 268 -0.24 4.22 -0.33
CA ILE A 268 -0.85 3.05 0.29
C ILE A 268 -2.36 3.19 0.27
N ASP A 269 -3.00 2.22 -0.38
CA ASP A 269 -4.35 1.79 -0.04
C ASP A 269 -4.29 0.33 0.40
N HIS A 270 -4.39 0.10 1.71
CA HIS A 270 -4.29 -1.22 2.31
C HIS A 270 -5.29 -2.25 1.75
N HIS A 271 -6.43 -1.84 1.19
CA HIS A 271 -7.37 -2.78 0.58
C HIS A 271 -6.80 -3.43 -0.69
N LEU A 272 -5.89 -2.75 -1.39
CA LEU A 272 -5.25 -3.31 -2.58
C LEU A 272 -4.30 -4.48 -2.27
N GLY A 273 -3.90 -4.64 -1.00
CA GLY A 273 -3.10 -5.78 -0.54
C GLY A 273 -3.93 -6.88 0.11
N GLU A 274 -5.27 -6.78 0.11
CA GLU A 274 -6.12 -7.87 0.56
C GLU A 274 -6.23 -8.93 -0.54
N GLU A 275 -6.12 -10.21 -0.15
CA GLU A 275 -6.10 -11.37 -1.04
C GLU A 275 -7.27 -11.40 -2.03
N LEU A 276 -8.45 -10.91 -1.61
CA LEU A 276 -9.65 -10.85 -2.45
C LEU A 276 -9.45 -9.96 -3.69
N PHE A 277 -8.78 -8.81 -3.55
CA PHE A 277 -8.59 -7.87 -4.66
C PHE A 277 -7.54 -8.40 -5.65
N GLU A 278 -6.48 -9.04 -5.17
CA GLU A 278 -5.49 -9.70 -6.04
C GLU A 278 -6.14 -10.86 -6.82
N ASN A 279 -6.95 -11.66 -6.15
CA ASN A 279 -7.65 -12.79 -6.77
C ASN A 279 -8.68 -12.35 -7.82
N LEU A 280 -9.27 -11.16 -7.71
CA LEU A 280 -10.21 -10.64 -8.71
C LEU A 280 -9.56 -10.54 -10.11
N LEU A 281 -8.30 -10.12 -10.18
CA LEU A 281 -7.58 -10.01 -11.45
C LEU A 281 -7.32 -11.40 -12.07
N VAL A 282 -6.90 -12.36 -11.23
CA VAL A 282 -6.69 -13.75 -11.66
C VAL A 282 -8.00 -14.36 -12.14
N LEU A 283 -9.09 -14.20 -11.38
CA LEU A 283 -10.42 -14.70 -11.73
C LEU A 283 -10.89 -14.15 -13.09
N ARG A 284 -10.72 -12.86 -13.33
CA ARG A 284 -11.18 -12.21 -14.56
C ARG A 284 -10.36 -12.60 -15.80
N PHE A 285 -9.03 -12.63 -15.68
CA PHE A 285 -8.15 -12.70 -16.85
C PHE A 285 -7.48 -14.06 -17.07
N SER A 286 -7.46 -14.94 -16.05
CA SER A 286 -6.84 -16.28 -16.16
C SER A 286 -7.85 -17.39 -16.44
N ASN A 287 -9.13 -17.05 -16.62
CA ASN A 287 -10.21 -18.01 -16.82
C ASN A 287 -10.95 -17.73 -18.12
N LEU A 288 -10.80 -18.63 -19.10
CA LEU A 288 -11.48 -18.58 -20.41
C LEU A 288 -13.01 -18.55 -20.30
N VAL A 289 -13.57 -19.04 -19.19
CA VAL A 289 -15.01 -19.02 -18.93
C VAL A 289 -15.49 -17.64 -18.49
N PHE A 290 -14.72 -16.93 -17.66
CA PHE A 290 -15.15 -15.66 -17.07
C PHE A 290 -14.81 -14.46 -17.95
N GLU A 291 -13.70 -14.49 -18.70
CA GLU A 291 -13.30 -13.41 -19.59
C GLU A 291 -14.42 -12.97 -20.57
N PRO A 292 -15.08 -13.86 -21.34
CA PRO A 292 -16.12 -13.46 -22.29
C PRO A 292 -17.42 -13.00 -21.60
N LEU A 293 -17.70 -13.47 -20.39
CA LEU A 293 -18.87 -13.08 -19.61
C LEU A 293 -18.69 -11.73 -18.90
N TRP A 294 -17.45 -11.22 -18.82
CA TRP A 294 -17.15 -9.93 -18.21
C TRP A 294 -17.48 -8.76 -19.15
N SER A 295 -18.71 -8.71 -19.67
CA SER A 295 -19.18 -7.70 -20.62
C SER A 295 -20.57 -7.17 -20.24
N ARG A 296 -20.93 -6.00 -20.80
CA ARG A 296 -22.26 -5.39 -20.66
C ARG A 296 -23.41 -6.24 -21.22
N ASP A 297 -23.09 -7.22 -22.07
CA ASP A 297 -24.09 -8.08 -22.71
C ASP A 297 -24.57 -9.17 -21.75
N TYR A 298 -23.74 -9.54 -20.78
CA TYR A 298 -24.02 -10.60 -19.79
C TYR A 298 -24.21 -10.07 -18.37
N ILE A 299 -23.55 -8.96 -18.00
CA ILE A 299 -23.62 -8.38 -16.65
C ILE A 299 -24.77 -7.39 -16.54
N ARG A 300 -25.76 -7.69 -15.69
CA ARG A 300 -26.86 -6.78 -15.37
C ARG A 300 -26.44 -5.60 -14.49
N ASN A 301 -25.64 -5.85 -13.45
CA ASN A 301 -25.14 -4.82 -12.52
C ASN A 301 -23.91 -5.32 -11.75
N VAL A 302 -23.09 -4.38 -11.27
CA VAL A 302 -21.95 -4.63 -10.38
C VAL A 302 -22.21 -3.91 -9.06
N GLN A 303 -22.10 -4.62 -7.95
CA GLN A 303 -22.31 -4.09 -6.60
C GLN A 303 -21.01 -4.16 -5.81
N ILE A 304 -20.64 -3.06 -5.18
CA ILE A 304 -19.48 -2.96 -4.28
C ILE A 304 -20.05 -2.54 -2.93
N ILE A 305 -20.04 -3.46 -1.97
CA ILE A 305 -20.62 -3.25 -0.65
C ILE A 305 -19.49 -3.22 0.37
N PHE A 306 -19.43 -2.15 1.16
CA PHE A 306 -18.51 -2.01 2.28
C PHE A 306 -19.34 -1.82 3.54
N SER A 307 -19.50 -2.90 4.31
CA SER A 307 -20.20 -2.90 5.60
C SER A 307 -19.20 -3.08 6.73
N LYS A 308 -19.38 -2.32 7.80
CA LYS A 308 -18.65 -2.48 9.06
C LYS A 308 -19.66 -2.60 10.19
N ASP A 309 -19.41 -3.54 11.08
CA ASP A 309 -20.31 -3.84 12.20
C ASP A 309 -20.07 -2.93 13.42
N PHE A 310 -19.16 -1.95 13.30
CA PHE A 310 -18.80 -1.00 14.35
C PHE A 310 -19.04 0.46 13.92
N GLY A 311 -19.42 1.30 14.88
CA GLY A 311 -19.71 2.72 14.70
C GLY A 311 -18.46 3.61 14.71
N VAL A 312 -18.64 4.90 15.02
CA VAL A 312 -17.55 5.90 14.99
C VAL A 312 -16.54 5.77 16.16
N GLU A 313 -16.83 4.90 17.14
CA GLU A 313 -15.94 4.51 18.27
C GLU A 313 -15.04 5.65 18.81
N GLY A 314 -15.65 6.79 19.16
CA GLY A 314 -14.94 7.91 19.79
C GLY A 314 -14.00 8.72 18.88
N ARG A 315 -14.08 8.54 17.55
CA ARG A 315 -13.30 9.28 16.55
C ARG A 315 -14.14 10.34 15.79
N GLY A 316 -15.25 10.78 16.40
CA GLY A 316 -16.21 11.74 15.84
C GLY A 316 -15.88 13.19 16.16
#